data_AF-A0A0A2DQV2-F1
#
_entry.id   AF-A0A0A2DQV2-F1
#
_cell.length_a   1.000
_cell.length_b   1.000
_cell.length_c   1.000
_cell.angle_alpha   90.00
_cell.angle_beta   90.00
_cell.angle_gamma   90.00
#
_symmetry.space_group_name_H-M   'P 1'
#
loop_
_entity.id
_entity.type
_entity.pdbx_description
1 polymer ?
#
loop_
_entity_poly.entity_id
_entity_poly.type
_entity_poly.pdbx_seq_one_letter_code
_entity_poly.pdbx_strand_id
1 'polypeptide(L)'
;MDIRTDGLKSFAPDEPIDTLVVAVFKGANGLELAGGPGEVLTSHQEIALWKLLTAVGAVGSKGEVTTVPGEVLAGAGAVNAESASDEAAPAGPAVERILAVGLGDIEEVTDETIREAAGVASRNVKRPQAQAEGANASADSAGTSADGAGADGASQDVDTNSASTNSANRGAHVVSTLGMFGTEAALVGHGLGAYSYFGQRAGTAAIDRITVLTHGSDGNASAPEDTVKRARIVVESVCFARDLVNAPANELYPESYAAIAAHQAEEFGIKAEILDEKQLEEQGFGGIIGVGKGSARAPRLLRLTYTPAETKDGAPFVALVGKGITFDTGGISLKPGANMWDMISDMGGSAAVIASIYAVARLGVPVKVTATVPMAENMPSDRATRPGDILRHYGGITTEVLNTDAEGRLVLADAIVRACEDKPDYLIETATLTGAQMVALGNRTPGVMGSIDFRDRVAMISQEVGENAWPMPLPAELDDALKSDVADLRNISTTRWGGMSVAGCYLSHFVPDDVEWVHIDIAGPAYNTSAPHGYTPKRGTGVPVRTIVETIERIGRG
;
A
#
# COMPACT_ATOMS: atom_id res chain seq x y z
N MET A 1 -12.91 5.20 3.01
CA MET A 1 -12.46 6.11 4.08
C MET A 1 -12.31 7.49 3.48
N ASP A 2 -12.92 8.49 4.10
CA ASP A 2 -12.77 9.89 3.70
C ASP A 2 -11.46 10.46 4.29
N ILE A 3 -10.60 11.01 3.43
CA ILE A 3 -9.34 11.64 3.85
C ILE A 3 -9.34 13.07 3.34
N ARG A 4 -9.23 14.05 4.26
CA ARG A 4 -9.28 15.48 3.95
C ARG A 4 -8.27 16.28 4.78
N THR A 5 -8.10 17.54 4.40
CA THR A 5 -7.29 18.51 5.14
C THR A 5 -8.13 19.71 5.53
N ASP A 6 -7.89 20.23 6.73
CA ASP A 6 -8.52 21.46 7.22
C ASP A 6 -7.43 22.39 7.77
N GLY A 7 -7.61 23.70 7.59
CA GLY A 7 -6.79 24.68 8.28
C GLY A 7 -7.08 24.68 9.77
N LEU A 8 -6.06 24.99 10.58
CA LEU A 8 -6.14 25.05 12.04
C LEU A 8 -7.32 25.92 12.53
N LYS A 9 -7.61 27.04 11.84
CA LYS A 9 -8.68 28.00 12.16
C LYS A 9 -10.03 27.73 11.52
N SER A 10 -10.10 26.85 10.52
CA SER A 10 -11.34 26.54 9.77
C SER A 10 -12.05 25.31 10.33
N PHE A 11 -11.47 24.63 11.31
CA PHE A 11 -12.05 23.45 11.93
C PHE A 11 -13.32 23.82 12.70
N ALA A 12 -14.47 23.34 12.22
CA ALA A 12 -15.76 23.65 12.83
C ALA A 12 -15.88 22.96 14.22
N PRO A 13 -16.15 23.71 15.29
CA PRO A 13 -16.24 23.16 16.66
C PRO A 13 -17.48 22.27 16.91
N ASP A 14 -18.41 22.23 15.96
CA ASP A 14 -19.72 21.60 16.14
C ASP A 14 -19.72 20.08 15.90
N GLU A 15 -18.63 19.50 15.39
CA GLU A 15 -18.51 18.06 15.10
C GLU A 15 -17.65 17.34 16.16
N PRO A 16 -18.19 16.31 16.86
CA PRO A 16 -17.44 15.59 17.88
C PRO A 16 -16.28 14.80 17.25
N ILE A 17 -15.11 14.89 17.90
CA ILE A 17 -13.90 14.18 17.49
C ILE A 17 -13.78 12.90 18.30
N ASP A 18 -13.88 11.74 17.64
CA ASP A 18 -13.72 10.46 18.34
C ASP A 18 -12.26 10.22 18.73
N THR A 19 -11.28 10.73 17.96
CA THR A 19 -9.86 10.60 18.29
C THR A 19 -9.05 11.80 17.79
N LEU A 20 -8.42 12.53 18.71
CA LEU A 20 -7.43 13.57 18.40
C LEU A 20 -6.02 12.99 18.46
N VAL A 21 -5.28 13.06 17.37
CA VAL A 21 -3.87 12.64 17.30
C VAL A 21 -2.99 13.87 17.49
N VAL A 22 -2.14 13.84 18.51
CA VAL A 22 -1.25 14.94 18.89
C VAL A 22 0.20 14.49 18.76
N ALA A 23 0.99 15.21 17.96
CA ALA A 23 2.43 15.02 17.88
C ALA A 23 3.13 15.40 19.21
N VAL A 24 4.02 14.54 19.69
CA VAL A 24 4.90 14.82 20.83
C VAL A 24 6.36 14.49 20.50
N PHE A 25 7.28 15.17 21.16
CA PHE A 25 8.71 15.07 20.93
C PHE A 25 9.46 14.68 22.20
N LYS A 26 10.63 14.10 21.99
CA LYS A 26 11.59 13.79 23.04
C LYS A 26 12.49 15.01 23.25
N GLY A 27 12.17 15.82 24.25
CA GLY A 27 12.96 16.97 24.64
C GLY A 27 14.14 16.63 25.56
N ALA A 28 15.08 17.57 25.68
CA ALA A 28 16.26 17.41 26.53
C ALA A 28 15.91 17.26 28.03
N ASN A 29 14.79 17.84 28.46
CA ASN A 29 14.33 17.84 29.85
C ASN A 29 13.04 17.04 30.06
N GLY A 30 12.63 16.23 29.08
CA GLY A 30 11.39 15.44 29.12
C GLY A 30 10.51 15.66 27.90
N LEU A 31 9.26 15.23 28.01
CA LEU A 31 8.26 15.32 26.93
C LEU A 31 8.05 16.78 26.49
N GLU A 32 8.07 17.01 25.19
CA GLU A 32 7.69 18.27 24.56
C GLU A 32 6.43 18.06 23.71
N LEU A 33 5.46 18.97 23.82
CA LEU A 33 4.31 19.01 22.92
C LEU A 33 4.67 19.81 21.68
N ALA A 34 4.14 19.40 20.54
CA ALA A 34 4.04 20.26 19.36
C ALA A 34 3.20 21.50 19.69
N GLY A 35 3.84 22.57 20.19
CA GLY A 35 3.17 23.83 20.43
C GLY A 35 2.73 24.44 19.10
N GLY A 36 1.43 24.63 18.92
CA GLY A 36 0.91 25.54 17.91
C GLY A 36 0.73 26.93 18.55
N PRO A 37 0.81 28.04 17.80
CA PRO A 37 0.41 29.33 18.33
C PRO A 37 -1.11 29.33 18.59
N GLY A 38 -1.55 28.90 19.78
CA GLY A 38 -2.90 29.11 20.33
C GLY A 38 -4.13 28.59 19.55
N GLU A 39 -3.97 27.75 18.53
CA GLU A 39 -5.03 27.55 17.52
C GLU A 39 -5.69 26.14 17.47
N VAL A 40 -5.06 25.05 17.95
CA VAL A 40 -5.74 23.72 18.07
C VAL A 40 -6.17 23.44 19.50
N LEU A 41 -5.23 23.62 20.43
CA LEU A 41 -5.45 23.56 21.85
C LEU A 41 -5.05 24.91 22.41
N THR A 42 -5.85 25.43 23.34
CA THR A 42 -5.45 26.61 24.12
C THR A 42 -4.21 26.29 24.97
N SER A 43 -3.42 27.30 25.35
CA SER A 43 -2.26 27.07 26.23
C SER A 43 -2.62 26.36 27.53
N HIS A 44 -3.83 26.59 28.06
CA HIS A 44 -4.33 25.87 29.24
C HIS A 44 -4.53 24.37 28.96
N GLN A 45 -5.11 24.04 27.80
CA GLN A 45 -5.31 22.66 27.35
C GLN A 45 -3.98 21.96 27.05
N GLU A 46 -3.03 22.65 26.42
CA GLU A 46 -1.67 22.13 26.18
C GLU A 46 -0.97 21.80 27.51
N ILE A 47 -1.02 22.71 28.50
CA ILE A 47 -0.44 22.46 29.83
C ILE A 47 -1.12 21.29 30.53
N ALA A 48 -2.46 21.18 30.46
CA ALA A 48 -3.20 20.09 31.07
C ALA A 48 -2.84 18.74 30.44
N LEU A 49 -2.79 18.68 29.10
CA LEU A 49 -2.38 17.50 28.35
C LEU A 49 -0.94 17.11 28.66
N TRP A 50 -0.01 18.08 28.66
CA TRP A 50 1.40 17.85 28.99
C TRP A 50 1.57 17.23 30.38
N LYS A 51 0.90 17.78 31.39
CA LYS A 51 0.95 17.26 32.78
C LYS A 51 0.44 15.82 32.84
N LEU A 52 -0.67 15.53 32.16
CA LEU A 52 -1.24 14.19 32.14
C LEU A 52 -0.30 13.20 31.44
N LEU A 53 0.20 13.54 30.25
CA LEU A 53 1.14 12.72 29.49
C LEU A 53 2.43 12.43 30.28
N THR A 54 2.98 13.45 30.93
CA THR A 54 4.15 13.30 31.82
C THR A 54 3.84 12.38 33.00
N ALA A 55 2.66 12.52 33.62
CA ALA A 55 2.26 11.70 34.76
C ALA A 55 2.06 10.22 34.40
N VAL A 56 1.62 9.92 33.19
CA VAL A 56 1.49 8.53 32.68
C VAL A 56 2.79 8.00 32.07
N GLY A 57 3.87 8.80 32.08
CA GLY A 57 5.22 8.37 31.69
C GLY A 57 5.52 8.48 30.20
N ALA A 58 4.76 9.28 29.45
CA ALA A 58 5.07 9.53 28.04
C ALA A 58 6.40 10.27 27.89
N VAL A 59 7.24 9.86 26.93
CA VAL A 59 8.56 10.46 26.71
C VAL A 59 8.77 11.05 25.31
N GLY A 60 7.87 10.75 24.36
CA GLY A 60 7.91 11.29 23.00
C GLY A 60 8.87 10.55 22.07
N SER A 61 9.23 9.30 22.40
CA SER A 61 10.12 8.49 21.57
C SER A 61 9.46 8.11 20.24
N LYS A 62 10.26 7.98 19.17
CA LYS A 62 9.76 7.64 17.83
C LYS A 62 8.85 6.40 17.86
N GLY A 63 7.61 6.56 17.40
CA GLY A 63 6.60 5.48 17.32
C GLY A 63 5.91 5.12 18.63
N GLU A 64 6.23 5.80 19.73
CA GLU A 64 5.50 5.70 21.00
C GLU A 64 4.07 6.21 20.82
N VAL A 65 3.09 5.51 21.38
CA VAL A 65 1.70 5.98 21.48
C VAL A 65 1.26 5.95 22.92
N THR A 66 0.86 7.11 23.43
CA THR A 66 0.19 7.23 24.72
C THR A 66 -1.25 7.65 24.49
N THR A 67 -2.20 6.83 24.98
CA THR A 67 -3.63 7.15 24.90
C THR A 67 -4.09 7.77 26.21
N VAL A 68 -4.74 8.93 26.14
CA VAL A 68 -5.36 9.59 27.30
C VAL A 68 -6.82 9.99 27.02
N PRO A 69 -7.66 10.10 28.06
CA PRO A 69 -9.05 10.54 27.90
C PRO A 69 -9.15 11.99 27.41
N GLY A 70 -10.13 12.30 26.56
CA GLY A 70 -10.30 13.65 26.01
C GLY A 70 -10.85 14.66 27.02
N GLU A 71 -11.42 14.24 28.16
CA GLU A 71 -11.95 15.13 29.20
C GLU A 71 -10.87 16.04 29.81
N VAL A 72 -9.59 15.68 29.66
CA VAL A 72 -8.45 16.53 30.05
C VAL A 72 -8.51 17.92 29.39
N LEU A 73 -9.11 18.02 28.20
CA LEU A 73 -9.25 19.28 27.47
C LEU A 73 -10.46 20.12 27.95
N ALA A 74 -11.47 19.48 28.53
CA ALA A 74 -12.67 20.15 29.05
C ALA A 74 -12.41 20.78 30.43
N GLY A 75 -11.64 20.10 31.30
CA GLY A 75 -11.32 20.60 32.64
C GLY A 75 -10.39 21.83 32.65
N ALA A 76 -9.65 22.08 31.56
CA ALA A 76 -8.70 23.17 31.45
C ALA A 76 -9.35 24.56 31.23
N GLY A 77 -10.60 24.61 30.73
CA GLY A 77 -11.33 25.86 30.48
C GLY A 77 -12.05 26.43 31.71
N ALA A 78 -12.22 25.65 32.77
CA ALA A 78 -13.02 26.03 33.95
C ALA A 78 -12.23 26.78 35.05
N VAL A 79 -10.92 26.97 34.89
CA VAL A 79 -10.03 27.35 36.01
C VAL A 79 -9.99 28.87 36.29
N ASN A 80 -10.61 29.73 35.47
CA ASN A 80 -10.60 31.19 35.67
C ASN A 80 -11.95 31.88 35.42
N ALA A 81 -13.05 31.36 35.97
CA ALA A 81 -14.30 32.13 36.08
C ALA A 81 -14.32 33.08 37.30
N GLU A 82 -13.15 33.56 37.77
CA GLU A 82 -13.04 34.46 38.93
C GLU A 82 -12.63 35.91 38.58
N SER A 83 -12.40 36.25 37.31
CA SER A 83 -12.24 37.65 36.89
C SER A 83 -13.17 37.98 35.71
N ALA A 84 -14.18 38.80 36.00
CA ALA A 84 -15.14 39.29 35.02
C ALA A 84 -14.50 40.32 34.06
N SER A 85 -13.83 39.86 33.00
CA SER A 85 -13.56 40.68 31.81
C SER A 85 -13.11 39.93 30.55
N ASP A 86 -12.86 38.61 30.59
CA ASP A 86 -12.49 37.88 29.38
C ASP A 86 -13.72 37.20 28.76
N GLU A 87 -13.99 37.51 27.48
CA GLU A 87 -14.94 36.75 26.67
C GLU A 87 -14.60 35.27 26.78
N ALA A 88 -15.57 34.45 27.19
CA ALA A 88 -15.39 33.00 27.30
C ALA A 88 -14.90 32.47 25.94
N ALA A 89 -13.66 31.97 25.90
CA ALA A 89 -13.13 31.32 24.71
C ALA A 89 -14.13 30.23 24.28
N PRO A 90 -14.47 30.14 22.97
CA PRO A 90 -15.43 29.16 22.50
C PRO A 90 -15.00 27.76 22.95
N ALA A 91 -15.94 26.99 23.50
CA ALA A 91 -15.68 25.61 23.88
C ALA A 91 -15.23 24.87 22.62
N GLY A 92 -13.96 24.44 22.59
CA GLY A 92 -13.43 23.64 21.50
C GLY A 92 -14.24 22.35 21.29
N PRO A 93 -14.04 21.66 20.16
CA PRO A 93 -14.80 20.45 19.84
C PRO A 93 -14.68 19.41 20.95
N ALA A 94 -15.77 18.69 21.23
CA ALA A 94 -15.74 17.58 22.17
C ALA A 94 -14.83 16.47 21.63
N VAL A 95 -13.79 16.11 22.39
CA VAL A 95 -12.84 15.04 22.05
C VAL A 95 -13.09 13.85 22.97
N GLU A 96 -13.30 12.65 22.40
CA GLU A 96 -13.47 11.42 23.20
C GLU A 96 -12.13 10.90 23.74
N ARG A 97 -11.11 10.83 22.88
CA ARG A 97 -9.77 10.36 23.27
C ARG A 97 -8.66 11.09 22.53
N ILE A 98 -7.49 11.10 23.15
CA ILE A 98 -6.26 11.68 22.57
C ILE A 98 -5.22 10.58 22.42
N LEU A 99 -4.62 10.48 21.23
CA LEU A 99 -3.44 9.68 20.96
C LEU A 99 -2.24 10.63 20.85
N ALA A 100 -1.40 10.69 21.87
CA ALA A 100 -0.11 11.37 21.80
C ALA A 100 0.90 10.43 21.11
N VAL A 101 1.45 10.85 19.98
CA VAL A 101 2.31 10.03 19.13
C VAL A 101 3.70 10.64 19.06
N GLY A 102 4.70 9.87 19.48
CA GLY A 102 6.09 10.30 19.55
C GLY A 102 6.77 10.36 18.20
N LEU A 103 7.38 11.50 17.90
CA LEU A 103 8.20 11.75 16.71
C LEU A 103 9.70 11.60 16.98
N GLY A 104 10.12 11.49 18.25
CA GLY A 104 11.52 11.45 18.63
C GLY A 104 12.12 12.85 18.77
N ASP A 105 13.39 12.99 18.41
CA ASP A 105 14.07 14.28 18.35
C ASP A 105 13.53 15.09 17.16
N ILE A 106 13.15 16.35 17.40
CA ILE A 106 12.60 17.23 16.38
C ILE A 106 13.57 17.47 15.22
N GLU A 107 14.89 17.46 15.49
CA GLU A 107 15.93 17.67 14.48
C GLU A 107 16.09 16.47 13.53
N GLU A 108 15.57 15.29 13.93
CA GLU A 108 15.65 14.04 13.15
C GLU A 108 14.33 13.70 12.43
N VAL A 109 13.31 14.56 12.51
CA VAL A 109 12.00 14.30 11.89
C VAL A 109 12.10 14.41 10.38
N THR A 110 11.65 13.34 9.71
CA THR A 110 11.54 13.24 8.25
C THR A 110 10.10 12.91 7.87
N ASP A 111 9.78 13.03 6.57
CA ASP A 111 8.50 12.57 6.02
C ASP A 111 8.20 11.10 6.38
N GLU A 112 9.23 10.25 6.44
CA GLU A 112 9.03 8.86 6.83
C GLU A 112 8.71 8.71 8.32
N THR A 113 9.37 9.48 9.19
CA THR A 113 9.01 9.51 10.62
C THR A 113 7.54 9.92 10.81
N ILE A 114 7.05 10.88 10.03
CA ILE A 114 5.64 11.32 10.06
C ILE A 114 4.71 10.25 9.51
N ARG A 115 5.04 9.62 8.37
CA ARG A 115 4.25 8.51 7.82
C ARG A 115 4.12 7.37 8.82
N GLU A 116 5.23 6.93 9.42
CA GLU A 116 5.26 5.86 10.42
C GLU A 116 4.41 6.22 11.64
N ALA A 117 4.56 7.44 12.18
CA ALA A 117 3.78 7.93 13.31
C ALA A 117 2.27 7.95 13.00
N ALA A 118 1.88 8.51 11.85
CA ALA A 118 0.48 8.55 11.40
C ALA A 118 -0.10 7.15 11.21
N GLY A 119 0.68 6.22 10.66
CA GLY A 119 0.29 4.82 10.50
C GLY A 119 0.09 4.11 11.83
N VAL A 120 1.00 4.33 12.78
CA VAL A 120 0.91 3.79 14.13
C VAL A 120 -0.32 4.37 14.84
N ALA A 121 -0.58 5.67 14.68
CA ALA A 121 -1.76 6.33 15.24
C ALA A 121 -3.05 5.68 14.72
N SER A 122 -3.22 5.58 13.39
CA SER A 122 -4.41 4.97 12.77
C SER A 122 -4.67 3.55 13.25
N ARG A 123 -3.63 2.73 13.41
CA ARG A 123 -3.77 1.35 13.93
C ARG A 123 -4.21 1.27 15.39
N ASN A 124 -3.99 2.32 16.18
CA ASN A 124 -4.41 2.39 17.57
C ASN A 124 -5.79 3.05 17.75
N VAL A 125 -6.41 3.55 16.68
CA VAL A 125 -7.76 4.09 16.73
C VAL A 125 -8.77 2.97 16.98
N LYS A 126 -9.72 3.23 17.87
CA LYS A 126 -10.85 2.35 18.17
C LYS A 126 -12.13 2.94 17.62
N ARG A 127 -13.10 2.09 17.27
CA ARG A 127 -14.44 2.55 16.94
C ARG A 127 -15.07 3.28 18.15
N PRO A 128 -15.91 4.29 17.94
CA PRO A 128 -16.62 4.96 19.03
C PRO A 128 -17.46 3.96 19.83
N GLN A 129 -17.52 4.13 21.15
CA GLN A 129 -18.46 3.35 21.96
C GLN A 129 -19.88 3.87 21.73
N ALA A 130 -20.86 2.98 21.58
CA ALA A 130 -22.26 3.40 21.63
C ALA A 130 -22.49 4.08 22.98
N GLN A 131 -22.92 5.36 22.96
CA GLN A 131 -23.44 5.98 24.18
C GLN A 131 -24.63 5.14 24.63
N ALA A 132 -24.50 4.44 25.75
CA ALA A 132 -25.63 3.86 26.42
C ALA A 132 -26.52 5.02 26.86
N GLU A 133 -27.56 5.33 26.08
CA GLU A 133 -28.64 6.18 26.55
C GLU A 133 -29.11 5.63 27.89
N GLY A 134 -29.10 6.49 28.91
CA GLY A 134 -29.29 6.10 30.29
C GLY A 134 -30.53 5.24 30.45
N ALA A 135 -30.34 3.99 30.87
CA ALA A 135 -31.39 3.14 31.40
C ALA A 135 -31.84 3.72 32.74
N ASN A 136 -32.62 4.80 32.70
CA ASN A 136 -33.48 5.24 33.78
C ASN A 136 -34.92 4.95 33.35
N ALA A 137 -35.26 3.66 33.32
CA ALA A 137 -36.64 3.21 33.31
C ALA A 137 -36.87 2.45 34.61
N SER A 138 -37.52 3.15 35.54
CA SER A 138 -38.20 2.59 36.70
C SER A 138 -38.94 1.31 36.30
N ALA A 139 -38.64 0.24 37.03
CA ALA A 139 -39.49 -0.93 37.05
C ALA A 139 -40.85 -0.50 37.62
N ASP A 140 -41.88 -0.53 36.79
CA ASP A 140 -43.25 -0.63 37.27
C ASP A 140 -44.04 -1.62 36.40
N SER A 141 -44.77 -2.46 37.11
CA SER A 141 -45.39 -3.70 36.67
C SER A 141 -46.78 -3.52 36.09
N ALA A 142 -47.12 -4.37 35.09
CA ALA A 142 -48.43 -4.90 34.66
C ALA A 142 -48.50 -4.84 33.11
N GLY A 143 -48.78 -5.88 32.33
CA GLY A 143 -49.58 -7.07 32.56
C GLY A 143 -50.94 -6.93 31.86
N THR A 144 -51.05 -7.27 30.56
CA THR A 144 -52.18 -8.03 29.97
C THR A 144 -52.04 -8.24 28.45
N SER A 145 -52.79 -9.25 28.00
CA SER A 145 -52.81 -10.06 26.79
C SER A 145 -53.54 -9.51 25.55
N ALA A 146 -53.05 -9.99 24.39
CA ALA A 146 -53.77 -10.58 23.23
C ALA A 146 -54.55 -9.75 22.19
N ASP A 147 -54.24 -10.12 20.92
CA ASP A 147 -55.03 -10.26 19.69
C ASP A 147 -55.63 -9.06 18.94
N GLY A 148 -55.37 -9.02 17.62
CA GLY A 148 -56.17 -8.28 16.65
C GLY A 148 -55.46 -8.01 15.30
N ALA A 149 -55.88 -8.72 14.25
CA ALA A 149 -55.46 -8.53 12.86
C ALA A 149 -56.22 -7.38 12.15
N GLY A 150 -55.62 -6.78 11.10
CA GLY A 150 -56.38 -6.14 10.01
C GLY A 150 -55.82 -4.85 9.39
N ALA A 151 -55.29 -4.99 8.16
CA ALA A 151 -55.43 -4.15 6.95
C ALA A 151 -55.11 -2.63 6.91
N ASP A 152 -54.28 -2.31 5.90
CA ASP A 152 -54.29 -1.18 4.94
C ASP A 152 -54.77 0.22 5.35
N GLY A 153 -53.86 1.18 5.17
CA GLY A 153 -54.17 2.61 5.08
C GLY A 153 -52.93 3.43 4.79
N ALA A 154 -52.82 3.94 3.56
CA ALA A 154 -51.82 4.91 3.16
C ALA A 154 -52.12 6.29 3.78
N SER A 155 -51.13 6.91 4.40
CA SER A 155 -51.07 8.37 4.59
C SER A 155 -49.62 8.84 4.47
N GLN A 156 -49.44 9.83 3.60
CA GLN A 156 -48.26 10.68 3.55
C GLN A 156 -48.20 11.47 4.85
N ASP A 157 -47.07 11.41 5.56
CA ASP A 157 -46.68 12.44 6.51
C ASP A 157 -45.24 12.86 6.25
N VAL A 158 -45.07 14.17 6.26
CA VAL A 158 -43.84 14.92 6.02
C VAL A 158 -43.06 14.94 7.33
N ASP A 159 -41.99 14.16 7.43
CA ASP A 159 -41.08 14.20 8.59
C ASP A 159 -39.85 15.06 8.31
N THR A 160 -39.97 16.32 8.72
CA THR A 160 -38.85 17.15 9.15
C THR A 160 -38.58 16.86 10.62
N ASN A 161 -37.58 16.02 10.95
CA ASN A 161 -36.81 16.18 12.19
C ASN A 161 -35.57 15.27 12.31
N SER A 162 -34.46 15.95 12.63
CA SER A 162 -33.29 15.54 13.40
C SER A 162 -32.52 14.26 13.02
N ALA A 163 -31.28 14.50 12.59
CA ALA A 163 -30.18 13.55 12.57
C ALA A 163 -29.97 12.88 13.94
N SER A 164 -30.58 11.72 14.11
CA SER A 164 -30.14 10.69 15.04
C SER A 164 -29.74 9.49 14.19
N THR A 165 -28.55 9.58 13.59
CA THR A 165 -27.92 8.43 12.95
C THR A 165 -27.37 7.54 14.05
N ASN A 166 -27.82 6.28 14.07
CA ASN A 166 -27.33 5.19 14.91
C ASN A 166 -25.80 5.25 15.10
N SER A 167 -25.32 5.84 16.19
CA SER A 167 -23.88 6.01 16.47
C SER A 167 -23.15 4.69 16.68
N ALA A 168 -23.89 3.61 16.92
CA ALA A 168 -23.36 2.28 17.24
C ALA A 168 -22.67 1.56 16.07
N ASN A 169 -22.80 2.04 14.82
CA ASN A 169 -22.18 1.37 13.67
C ASN A 169 -21.40 2.29 12.71
N ARG A 170 -20.99 3.47 13.16
CA ARG A 170 -20.02 4.32 12.41
C ARG A 170 -18.58 4.02 12.81
N GLY A 171 -17.63 4.24 11.92
CA GLY A 171 -16.20 4.31 12.22
C GLY A 171 -15.84 5.63 12.89
N ALA A 172 -14.60 5.71 13.39
CA ALA A 172 -14.10 6.90 14.08
C ALA A 172 -13.81 8.04 13.10
N HIS A 173 -14.07 9.27 13.55
CA HIS A 173 -13.51 10.50 13.01
C HIS A 173 -12.21 10.82 13.75
N VAL A 174 -11.12 10.83 12.99
CA VAL A 174 -9.78 11.15 13.47
C VAL A 174 -9.39 12.55 13.02
N VAL A 175 -8.89 13.37 13.94
CA VAL A 175 -8.26 14.67 13.64
C VAL A 175 -6.80 14.59 14.04
N SER A 176 -5.88 15.01 13.19
CA SER A 176 -4.43 14.81 13.42
C SER A 176 -3.61 16.07 13.23
N THR A 177 -2.77 16.39 14.21
CA THR A 177 -1.81 17.51 14.13
C THR A 177 -0.52 17.15 13.41
N LEU A 178 -0.31 15.88 13.03
CA LEU A 178 0.90 15.44 12.33
C LEU A 178 1.12 16.14 10.99
N GLY A 179 0.04 16.63 10.36
CA GLY A 179 0.10 17.38 9.10
C GLY A 179 0.83 18.72 9.20
N MET A 180 1.02 19.26 10.40
CA MET A 180 1.80 20.47 10.67
C MET A 180 3.30 20.28 10.38
N PHE A 181 3.78 19.03 10.41
CA PHE A 181 5.19 18.68 10.17
C PHE A 181 5.43 18.11 8.77
N GLY A 182 4.37 17.64 8.10
CA GLY A 182 4.44 17.01 6.79
C GLY A 182 3.07 16.55 6.35
N THR A 183 2.36 17.39 5.60
CA THR A 183 0.96 17.17 5.26
C THR A 183 0.72 15.92 4.42
N GLU A 184 1.44 15.75 3.30
CA GLU A 184 1.29 14.57 2.45
C GLU A 184 1.74 13.29 3.17
N ALA A 185 2.84 13.37 3.92
CA ALA A 185 3.32 12.28 4.75
C ALA A 185 2.26 11.84 5.79
N ALA A 186 1.63 12.77 6.49
CA ALA A 186 0.57 12.46 7.44
C ALA A 186 -0.65 11.83 6.75
N LEU A 187 -1.09 12.37 5.60
CA LEU A 187 -2.21 11.82 4.80
C LEU A 187 -1.93 10.38 4.37
N VAL A 188 -0.76 10.12 3.79
CA VAL A 188 -0.36 8.79 3.31
C VAL A 188 -0.21 7.82 4.49
N GLY A 189 0.49 8.22 5.56
CA GLY A 189 0.71 7.37 6.72
C GLY A 189 -0.60 6.98 7.41
N HIS A 190 -1.50 7.94 7.63
CA HIS A 190 -2.81 7.69 8.20
C HIS A 190 -3.65 6.78 7.29
N GLY A 191 -3.65 7.07 5.98
CA GLY A 191 -4.37 6.32 4.97
C GLY A 191 -3.98 4.85 4.93
N LEU A 192 -2.67 4.60 4.85
CA LEU A 192 -2.10 3.26 4.82
C LEU A 192 -2.23 2.52 6.15
N GLY A 193 -2.16 3.23 7.28
CA GLY A 193 -2.33 2.67 8.62
C GLY A 193 -3.77 2.30 8.98
N ALA A 194 -4.76 2.92 8.31
CA ALA A 194 -6.17 2.60 8.48
C ALA A 194 -6.61 1.35 7.69
N TYR A 195 -5.77 0.84 6.79
CA TYR A 195 -6.05 -0.37 6.01
C TYR A 195 -6.41 -1.55 6.91
N SER A 196 -7.49 -2.24 6.56
CA SER A 196 -7.96 -3.43 7.26
C SER A 196 -8.35 -4.50 6.24
N TYR A 197 -7.88 -5.73 6.44
CA TYR A 197 -8.23 -6.88 5.61
C TYR A 197 -8.98 -7.93 6.43
N PHE A 198 -10.24 -8.17 6.08
CA PHE A 198 -11.09 -9.13 6.79
C PHE A 198 -11.15 -10.51 6.11
N GLY A 199 -10.76 -10.58 4.83
CA GLY A 199 -10.98 -11.75 3.99
C GLY A 199 -12.47 -12.09 3.93
N GLN A 200 -12.80 -13.37 4.06
CA GLN A 200 -14.19 -13.86 4.08
C GLN A 200 -14.91 -13.66 5.42
N ARG A 201 -14.32 -12.96 6.39
CA ARG A 201 -14.96 -12.69 7.69
C ARG A 201 -15.75 -11.39 7.63
N ALA A 202 -16.87 -11.35 8.36
CA ALA A 202 -17.54 -10.08 8.64
C ALA A 202 -16.57 -9.16 9.39
N GLY A 203 -16.51 -7.90 8.97
CA GLY A 203 -15.63 -6.91 9.56
C GLY A 203 -15.95 -5.51 9.06
N THR A 204 -15.53 -4.53 9.84
CA THR A 204 -15.80 -3.11 9.61
C THR A 204 -14.53 -2.34 9.94
N ALA A 205 -14.16 -1.40 9.07
CA ALA A 205 -13.02 -0.53 9.33
C ALA A 205 -13.21 0.24 10.65
N ALA A 206 -12.11 0.51 11.34
CA ALA A 206 -12.14 1.27 12.60
C ALA A 206 -12.35 2.78 12.37
N ILE A 207 -11.93 3.27 11.21
CA ILE A 207 -11.88 4.69 10.85
C ILE A 207 -12.74 4.92 9.61
N ASP A 208 -13.65 5.88 9.70
CA ASP A 208 -14.43 6.32 8.54
C ASP A 208 -13.83 7.57 7.90
N ARG A 209 -13.29 8.47 8.73
CA ARG A 209 -12.81 9.78 8.30
C ARG A 209 -11.53 10.21 9.01
N ILE A 210 -10.61 10.79 8.25
CA ILE A 210 -9.37 11.39 8.74
C ILE A 210 -9.28 12.84 8.25
N THR A 211 -9.22 13.78 9.20
CA THR A 211 -8.86 15.19 8.95
C THR A 211 -7.41 15.40 9.39
N VAL A 212 -6.55 15.79 8.46
CA VAL A 212 -5.16 16.19 8.75
C VAL A 212 -5.09 17.72 8.81
N LEU A 213 -4.63 18.26 9.94
CA LEU A 213 -4.50 19.70 10.14
C LEU A 213 -3.21 20.23 9.51
N THR A 214 -3.30 21.37 8.82
CA THR A 214 -2.17 21.98 8.08
C THR A 214 -1.82 23.37 8.59
N HIS A 215 -0.54 23.71 8.57
CA HIS A 215 -0.07 25.06 8.89
C HIS A 215 -0.10 25.94 7.63
N GLY A 216 -1.18 26.68 7.42
CA GLY A 216 -1.24 27.74 6.40
C GLY A 216 -0.50 29.02 6.84
N SER A 217 -0.12 29.90 5.91
CA SER A 217 0.50 31.21 6.24
C SER A 217 -0.36 32.07 7.16
N ASP A 218 -1.69 31.90 7.12
CA ASP A 218 -2.66 32.65 7.93
C ASP A 218 -3.40 31.75 8.96
N GLY A 219 -2.99 30.48 9.09
CA GLY A 219 -3.65 29.47 9.94
C GLY A 219 -4.97 28.91 9.39
N ASN A 220 -5.47 29.43 8.27
CA ASN A 220 -6.78 29.09 7.70
C ASN A 220 -6.72 28.29 6.38
N ALA A 221 -5.51 28.01 5.87
CA ALA A 221 -5.34 27.33 4.58
C ALA A 221 -5.25 25.81 4.77
N SER A 222 -6.15 25.09 4.08
CA SER A 222 -6.01 23.66 3.84
C SER A 222 -4.86 23.37 2.88
N ALA A 223 -4.47 22.09 2.77
CA ALA A 223 -3.49 21.68 1.77
C ALA A 223 -4.00 21.99 0.35
N PRO A 224 -3.09 22.21 -0.63
CA PRO A 224 -3.48 22.24 -2.04
C PRO A 224 -4.29 20.98 -2.40
N GLU A 225 -5.36 21.17 -3.17
CA GLU A 225 -6.26 20.07 -3.58
C GLU A 225 -5.49 18.93 -4.28
N ASP A 226 -4.48 19.29 -5.08
CA ASP A 226 -3.61 18.33 -5.77
C ASP A 226 -2.82 17.43 -4.80
N THR A 227 -2.36 17.96 -3.66
CA THR A 227 -1.66 17.17 -2.64
C THR A 227 -2.59 16.13 -2.01
N VAL A 228 -3.82 16.53 -1.67
CA VAL A 228 -4.82 15.61 -1.10
C VAL A 228 -5.22 14.56 -2.13
N LYS A 229 -5.48 14.99 -3.36
CA LYS A 229 -5.81 14.11 -4.49
C LYS A 229 -4.70 13.07 -4.73
N ARG A 230 -3.44 13.51 -4.77
CA ARG A 230 -2.29 12.61 -4.96
C ARG A 230 -2.18 11.61 -3.82
N ALA A 231 -2.20 12.08 -2.56
CA ALA A 231 -2.12 11.22 -1.39
C ALA A 231 -3.22 10.14 -1.40
N ARG A 232 -4.46 10.53 -1.72
CA ARG A 232 -5.59 9.60 -1.82
C ARG A 232 -5.37 8.54 -2.90
N ILE A 233 -4.98 8.95 -4.11
CA ILE A 233 -4.72 8.02 -5.22
C ILE A 233 -3.62 7.02 -4.84
N VAL A 234 -2.54 7.49 -4.24
CA VAL A 234 -1.43 6.64 -3.80
C VAL A 234 -1.88 5.65 -2.72
N VAL A 235 -2.58 6.12 -1.68
CA VAL A 235 -3.11 5.25 -0.60
C VAL A 235 -4.02 4.17 -1.17
N GLU A 236 -4.99 4.54 -2.01
CA GLU A 236 -5.93 3.60 -2.61
C GLU A 236 -5.22 2.57 -3.49
N SER A 237 -4.19 2.99 -4.24
CA SER A 237 -3.44 2.09 -5.13
C SER A 237 -2.58 1.10 -4.33
N VAL A 238 -1.93 1.55 -3.26
CA VAL A 238 -1.21 0.64 -2.34
C VAL A 238 -2.18 -0.33 -1.68
N CYS A 239 -3.33 0.15 -1.17
CA CYS A 239 -4.35 -0.71 -0.56
C CYS A 239 -4.91 -1.72 -1.56
N PHE A 240 -5.13 -1.33 -2.81
CA PHE A 240 -5.55 -2.24 -3.87
C PHE A 240 -4.51 -3.33 -4.13
N ALA A 241 -3.21 -2.99 -4.22
CA ALA A 241 -2.15 -3.99 -4.33
C ALA A 241 -2.15 -4.96 -3.13
N ARG A 242 -2.39 -4.44 -1.91
CA ARG A 242 -2.53 -5.29 -0.71
C ARG A 242 -3.72 -6.23 -0.81
N ASP A 243 -4.86 -5.78 -1.32
CA ASP A 243 -6.06 -6.60 -1.49
C ASP A 243 -5.84 -7.73 -2.49
N LEU A 244 -5.19 -7.44 -3.63
CA LEU A 244 -4.81 -8.46 -4.60
C LEU A 244 -3.87 -9.51 -3.97
N VAL A 245 -2.83 -9.08 -3.25
CA VAL A 245 -1.87 -9.98 -2.57
C VAL A 245 -2.52 -10.79 -1.45
N ASN A 246 -3.53 -10.24 -0.80
CA ASN A 246 -4.21 -10.91 0.30
C ASN A 246 -5.28 -11.89 -0.16
N ALA A 247 -5.79 -11.73 -1.39
CA ALA A 247 -6.80 -12.59 -1.97
C ALA A 247 -6.32 -14.04 -2.01
N PRO A 248 -7.17 -15.01 -1.66
CA PRO A 248 -6.75 -16.40 -1.64
C PRO A 248 -6.68 -16.95 -3.08
N ALA A 249 -5.69 -17.80 -3.35
CA ALA A 249 -5.46 -18.32 -4.71
C ALA A 249 -6.65 -19.08 -5.30
N ASN A 250 -7.56 -19.63 -4.48
CA ASN A 250 -8.78 -20.27 -4.99
C ASN A 250 -9.76 -19.27 -5.63
N GLU A 251 -9.69 -17.99 -5.30
CA GLU A 251 -10.53 -16.91 -5.87
C GLU A 251 -9.76 -16.09 -6.91
N LEU A 252 -8.49 -15.77 -6.64
CA LEU A 252 -7.64 -14.99 -7.52
C LEU A 252 -6.61 -15.89 -8.22
N TYR A 253 -7.01 -16.46 -9.36
CA TYR A 253 -6.19 -17.32 -10.24
C TYR A 253 -6.02 -16.64 -11.61
N PRO A 254 -5.18 -17.12 -12.53
CA PRO A 254 -4.73 -16.32 -13.68
C PRO A 254 -5.85 -15.70 -14.52
N GLU A 255 -6.90 -16.46 -14.82
CA GLU A 255 -8.07 -15.96 -15.56
C GLU A 255 -8.89 -14.93 -14.77
N SER A 256 -9.24 -15.21 -13.51
CA SER A 256 -10.02 -14.27 -12.69
C SER A 256 -9.25 -12.99 -12.41
N TYR A 257 -7.94 -13.11 -12.18
CA TYR A 257 -7.05 -11.98 -11.95
C TYR A 257 -6.94 -11.07 -13.19
N ALA A 258 -6.71 -11.65 -14.38
CA ALA A 258 -6.68 -10.88 -15.62
C ALA A 258 -8.02 -10.17 -15.89
N ALA A 259 -9.14 -10.85 -15.64
CA ALA A 259 -10.47 -10.27 -15.84
C ALA A 259 -10.77 -9.10 -14.88
N ILE A 260 -10.46 -9.25 -13.58
CA ILE A 260 -10.66 -8.19 -12.58
C ILE A 260 -9.83 -6.95 -12.93
N ALA A 261 -8.56 -7.16 -13.28
CA ALA A 261 -7.67 -6.06 -13.67
C ALA A 261 -8.08 -5.41 -14.99
N ALA A 262 -8.54 -6.17 -15.98
CA ALA A 262 -9.04 -5.59 -17.22
C ALA A 262 -10.30 -4.75 -17.00
N HIS A 263 -11.26 -5.25 -16.19
CA HIS A 263 -12.49 -4.52 -15.87
C HIS A 263 -12.19 -3.18 -15.18
N GLN A 264 -11.32 -3.19 -14.16
CA GLN A 264 -10.99 -1.95 -13.44
C GLN A 264 -10.18 -0.96 -14.29
N ALA A 265 -9.41 -1.44 -15.26
CA ALA A 265 -8.69 -0.58 -16.20
C ALA A 265 -9.63 0.33 -17.01
N GLU A 266 -10.84 -0.15 -17.32
CA GLU A 266 -11.85 0.62 -18.07
C GLU A 266 -12.27 1.90 -17.32
N GLU A 267 -12.38 1.85 -15.98
CA GLU A 267 -12.74 2.99 -15.13
C GLU A 267 -11.72 4.14 -15.22
N PHE A 268 -10.48 3.82 -15.59
CA PHE A 268 -9.38 4.79 -15.68
C PHE A 268 -8.97 5.10 -17.13
N GLY A 269 -9.74 4.65 -18.12
CA GLY A 269 -9.44 4.87 -19.54
C GLY A 269 -8.18 4.14 -20.02
N ILE A 270 -7.80 3.05 -19.35
CA ILE A 270 -6.63 2.24 -19.69
C ILE A 270 -7.09 1.10 -20.61
N LYS A 271 -6.41 0.94 -21.75
CA LYS A 271 -6.72 -0.15 -22.69
C LYS A 271 -6.20 -1.48 -22.14
N ALA A 272 -7.05 -2.50 -22.10
CA ALA A 272 -6.67 -3.86 -21.72
C ALA A 272 -6.63 -4.82 -22.92
N GLU A 273 -5.68 -5.75 -22.89
CA GLU A 273 -5.55 -6.90 -23.80
C GLU A 273 -5.21 -8.13 -22.95
N ILE A 274 -5.87 -9.26 -23.19
CA ILE A 274 -5.60 -10.53 -22.51
C ILE A 274 -5.29 -11.58 -23.58
N LEU A 275 -4.16 -12.26 -23.43
CA LEU A 275 -3.86 -13.48 -24.17
C LEU A 275 -4.19 -14.71 -23.32
N ASP A 276 -5.00 -15.60 -23.88
CA ASP A 276 -5.29 -16.91 -23.30
C ASP A 276 -4.20 -17.95 -23.61
N GLU A 277 -4.33 -19.16 -23.08
CA GLU A 277 -3.31 -20.19 -23.23
C GLU A 277 -3.08 -20.62 -24.69
N LYS A 278 -4.12 -20.56 -25.54
CA LYS A 278 -3.99 -20.96 -26.95
C LYS A 278 -3.22 -19.90 -27.71
N GLN A 279 -3.56 -18.64 -27.49
CA GLN A 279 -2.85 -17.51 -28.08
C GLN A 279 -1.39 -17.47 -27.63
N LEU A 280 -1.12 -17.78 -26.37
CA LEU A 280 0.24 -17.87 -25.82
C LEU A 280 1.04 -19.02 -26.46
N GLU A 281 0.44 -20.21 -26.61
CA GLU A 281 1.08 -21.35 -27.31
C GLU A 281 1.36 -21.03 -28.78
N GLU A 282 0.38 -20.48 -29.50
CA GLU A 282 0.49 -20.13 -30.92
C GLU A 282 1.56 -19.05 -31.19
N GLN A 283 1.70 -18.08 -30.27
CA GLN A 283 2.68 -17.01 -30.39
C GLN A 283 4.06 -17.37 -29.81
N GLY A 284 4.21 -18.54 -29.19
CA GLY A 284 5.50 -19.03 -28.71
C GLY A 284 5.95 -18.50 -27.35
N PHE A 285 5.02 -18.19 -26.43
CA PHE A 285 5.30 -17.81 -25.05
C PHE A 285 5.67 -19.04 -24.18
N GLY A 286 6.76 -19.72 -24.54
CA GLY A 286 7.12 -21.01 -23.95
C GLY A 286 7.53 -20.96 -22.47
N GLY A 287 7.97 -19.81 -21.95
CA GLY A 287 8.21 -19.60 -20.52
C GLY A 287 6.90 -19.58 -19.73
N ILE A 288 5.93 -18.77 -20.15
CA ILE A 288 4.61 -18.65 -19.53
C ILE A 288 3.85 -19.99 -19.60
N ILE A 289 3.79 -20.60 -20.80
CA ILE A 289 3.16 -21.91 -20.99
C ILE A 289 3.88 -22.99 -20.20
N GLY A 290 5.21 -23.01 -20.22
CA GLY A 290 6.02 -24.00 -19.50
C GLY A 290 5.73 -24.00 -18.01
N VAL A 291 5.58 -22.84 -17.39
CA VAL A 291 5.24 -22.73 -15.97
C VAL A 291 3.76 -23.07 -15.72
N GLY A 292 2.84 -22.52 -16.50
CA GLY A 292 1.40 -22.65 -16.26
C GLY A 292 0.77 -23.99 -16.65
N LYS A 293 1.37 -24.77 -17.55
CA LYS A 293 0.79 -26.03 -18.07
C LYS A 293 0.58 -27.12 -17.01
N GLY A 294 1.20 -26.96 -15.83
CA GLY A 294 1.03 -27.86 -14.70
C GLY A 294 -0.33 -27.72 -14.00
N SER A 295 -0.94 -26.53 -14.06
CA SER A 295 -2.23 -26.25 -13.42
C SER A 295 -3.42 -26.52 -14.34
N ALA A 296 -4.58 -26.83 -13.74
CA ALA A 296 -5.87 -26.81 -14.42
C ALA A 296 -6.36 -25.38 -14.72
N ARG A 297 -5.78 -24.36 -14.07
CA ARG A 297 -6.05 -22.94 -14.27
C ARG A 297 -5.00 -22.37 -15.23
N ALA A 298 -5.37 -22.35 -16.50
CA ALA A 298 -4.46 -22.04 -17.58
C ALA A 298 -3.85 -20.62 -17.45
N PRO A 299 -2.60 -20.41 -17.91
CA PRO A 299 -1.93 -19.13 -17.77
C PRO A 299 -2.55 -18.04 -18.65
N ARG A 300 -2.24 -16.78 -18.34
CA ARG A 300 -2.67 -15.58 -19.06
C ARG A 300 -1.51 -14.61 -19.22
N LEU A 301 -1.55 -13.78 -20.25
CA LEU A 301 -0.77 -12.54 -20.30
C LEU A 301 -1.73 -11.37 -20.36
N LEU A 302 -1.68 -10.49 -19.37
CA LEU A 302 -2.45 -9.24 -19.35
C LEU A 302 -1.55 -8.09 -19.80
N ARG A 303 -2.03 -7.28 -20.73
CA ARG A 303 -1.41 -6.01 -21.11
C ARG A 303 -2.37 -4.86 -20.84
N LEU A 304 -1.87 -3.84 -20.14
CA LEU A 304 -2.60 -2.61 -19.81
C LEU A 304 -1.83 -1.42 -20.39
N THR A 305 -2.46 -0.59 -21.22
CA THR A 305 -1.82 0.57 -21.86
C THR A 305 -2.54 1.85 -21.49
N TYR A 306 -1.82 2.73 -20.80
CA TYR A 306 -2.19 4.11 -20.56
C TYR A 306 -1.49 5.02 -21.58
N THR A 307 -2.27 5.78 -22.35
CA THR A 307 -1.76 6.83 -23.23
C THR A 307 -2.36 8.16 -22.78
N PRO A 308 -1.55 9.11 -22.26
CA PRO A 308 -2.08 10.41 -21.85
C PRO A 308 -2.59 11.20 -23.06
N ALA A 309 -3.67 11.95 -22.86
CA ALA A 309 -4.27 12.79 -23.92
C ALA A 309 -3.29 13.87 -24.42
N GLU A 310 -2.45 14.39 -23.53
CA GLU A 310 -1.41 15.37 -23.85
C GLU A 310 -0.03 14.71 -23.76
N THR A 311 0.38 14.03 -24.83
CA THR A 311 1.74 13.49 -24.95
C THR A 311 2.54 14.40 -25.88
N LYS A 312 3.64 14.99 -25.38
CA LYS A 312 4.56 15.76 -26.22
C LYS A 312 5.27 14.81 -27.20
N ASP A 313 5.64 15.30 -28.38
CA ASP A 313 6.51 14.56 -29.28
C ASP A 313 7.84 14.23 -28.57
N GLY A 314 8.22 12.96 -28.59
CA GLY A 314 9.42 12.47 -27.90
C GLY A 314 9.28 12.35 -26.38
N ALA A 315 8.05 12.37 -25.83
CA ALA A 315 7.84 12.04 -24.43
C ALA A 315 8.30 10.61 -24.11
N PRO A 316 8.88 10.38 -22.92
CA PRO A 316 9.37 9.06 -22.56
C PRO A 316 8.25 8.03 -22.52
N PHE A 317 8.59 6.80 -22.88
CA PHE A 317 7.74 5.63 -22.78
C PHE A 317 8.30 4.67 -21.72
N VAL A 318 7.47 4.33 -20.73
CA VAL A 318 7.82 3.38 -19.67
C VAL A 318 7.06 2.06 -19.88
N ALA A 319 7.80 0.95 -19.92
CA ALA A 319 7.26 -0.38 -19.78
C ALA A 319 7.31 -0.84 -18.32
N LEU A 320 6.25 -1.50 -17.86
CA LEU A 320 6.19 -2.17 -16.56
C LEU A 320 6.02 -3.67 -16.76
N VAL A 321 6.74 -4.48 -15.99
CA VAL A 321 6.56 -5.95 -15.96
C VAL A 321 6.48 -6.41 -14.51
N GLY A 322 5.51 -7.26 -14.18
CA GLY A 322 5.31 -7.73 -12.81
C GLY A 322 5.01 -9.23 -12.75
N LYS A 323 5.79 -9.98 -11.97
CA LYS A 323 5.58 -11.43 -11.76
C LYS A 323 4.17 -11.68 -11.21
N GLY A 324 3.36 -12.47 -11.94
CA GLY A 324 1.98 -12.82 -11.58
C GLY A 324 1.78 -14.30 -11.28
N ILE A 325 2.63 -14.92 -10.45
CA ILE A 325 2.40 -16.30 -10.03
C ILE A 325 1.36 -16.31 -8.91
N THR A 326 0.13 -16.69 -9.27
CA THR A 326 -1.04 -16.65 -8.37
C THR A 326 -0.96 -17.65 -7.22
N PHE A 327 -0.21 -18.74 -7.42
CA PHE A 327 0.21 -19.65 -6.38
C PHE A 327 1.44 -20.43 -6.84
N ASP A 328 2.41 -20.61 -5.94
CA ASP A 328 3.66 -21.30 -6.23
C ASP A 328 3.93 -22.46 -5.27
N THR A 329 3.76 -23.68 -5.75
CA THR A 329 4.18 -24.87 -5.01
C THR A 329 5.64 -25.24 -5.25
N GLY A 330 6.30 -24.58 -6.21
CA GLY A 330 7.59 -24.96 -6.79
C GLY A 330 7.53 -25.97 -7.93
N GLY A 331 6.33 -26.39 -8.36
CA GLY A 331 6.16 -27.41 -9.39
C GLY A 331 6.71 -28.78 -8.97
N ILE A 332 7.46 -29.44 -9.85
CA ILE A 332 8.11 -30.75 -9.58
C ILE A 332 9.20 -30.62 -8.51
N SER A 333 9.93 -29.52 -8.50
CA SER A 333 10.86 -29.10 -7.44
C SER A 333 10.10 -28.56 -6.22
N LEU A 334 9.21 -29.39 -5.67
CA LEU A 334 8.21 -29.02 -4.67
C LEU A 334 8.83 -28.33 -3.43
N LYS A 335 8.27 -27.19 -3.03
CA LYS A 335 8.61 -26.50 -1.78
C LYS A 335 8.23 -27.35 -0.55
N PRO A 336 8.92 -27.18 0.59
CA PRO A 336 8.45 -27.73 1.86
C PRO A 336 7.05 -27.22 2.23
N GLY A 337 6.26 -28.03 2.94
CA GLY A 337 4.89 -27.67 3.33
C GLY A 337 4.79 -26.49 4.32
N ALA A 338 5.85 -26.19 5.07
CA ALA A 338 5.85 -25.10 6.03
C ALA A 338 5.73 -23.74 5.32
N ASN A 339 4.76 -22.92 5.76
CA ASN A 339 4.47 -21.59 5.22
C ASN A 339 4.08 -21.53 3.74
N MET A 340 3.76 -22.67 3.10
CA MET A 340 3.32 -22.68 1.70
C MET A 340 2.05 -21.84 1.47
N TRP A 341 1.21 -21.65 2.50
CA TRP A 341 0.04 -20.77 2.44
C TRP A 341 0.39 -19.30 2.18
N ASP A 342 1.61 -18.87 2.49
CA ASP A 342 2.06 -17.50 2.21
C ASP A 342 2.34 -17.31 0.70
N MET A 343 2.45 -18.38 -0.09
CA MET A 343 2.70 -18.31 -1.56
C MET A 343 1.53 -17.74 -2.37
N ILE A 344 0.43 -17.34 -1.73
CA ILE A 344 -0.52 -16.39 -2.32
C ILE A 344 0.15 -15.04 -2.65
N SER A 345 1.26 -14.71 -1.98
CA SER A 345 1.98 -13.46 -2.18
C SER A 345 2.88 -13.45 -3.41
N ASP A 346 2.99 -14.56 -4.13
CA ASP A 346 3.94 -14.72 -5.24
C ASP A 346 3.54 -13.99 -6.54
N MET A 347 2.46 -13.22 -6.44
CA MET A 347 1.95 -12.25 -7.40
C MET A 347 2.09 -10.79 -6.90
N GLY A 348 2.91 -10.55 -5.86
CA GLY A 348 3.15 -9.21 -5.31
C GLY A 348 3.71 -8.23 -6.34
N GLY A 349 4.54 -8.72 -7.26
CA GLY A 349 5.09 -7.91 -8.35
C GLY A 349 4.01 -7.43 -9.33
N SER A 350 3.15 -8.35 -9.80
CA SER A 350 2.02 -7.98 -10.68
C SER A 350 1.01 -7.06 -9.98
N ALA A 351 0.73 -7.29 -8.69
CA ALA A 351 -0.17 -6.44 -7.93
C ALA A 351 0.33 -5.00 -7.86
N ALA A 352 1.63 -4.82 -7.60
CA ALA A 352 2.24 -3.51 -7.57
C ALA A 352 2.24 -2.83 -8.95
N VAL A 353 2.53 -3.56 -10.03
CA VAL A 353 2.53 -3.03 -11.39
C VAL A 353 1.14 -2.58 -11.82
N ILE A 354 0.11 -3.41 -11.60
CA ILE A 354 -1.28 -3.07 -11.96
C ILE A 354 -1.76 -1.86 -11.15
N ALA A 355 -1.50 -1.83 -9.85
CA ALA A 355 -1.84 -0.67 -9.02
C ALA A 355 -1.11 0.61 -9.45
N SER A 356 0.15 0.49 -9.88
CA SER A 356 0.96 1.64 -10.29
C SER A 356 0.48 2.26 -11.59
N ILE A 357 0.13 1.46 -12.61
CA ILE A 357 -0.42 2.02 -13.86
C ILE A 357 -1.78 2.68 -13.63
N TYR A 358 -2.61 2.15 -12.71
CA TYR A 358 -3.85 2.83 -12.30
C TYR A 358 -3.58 4.16 -11.62
N ALA A 359 -2.63 4.20 -10.67
CA ALA A 359 -2.24 5.44 -9.99
C ALA A 359 -1.75 6.49 -11.00
N VAL A 360 -0.85 6.10 -11.90
CA VAL A 360 -0.29 6.98 -12.95
C VAL A 360 -1.38 7.56 -13.84
N ALA A 361 -2.32 6.74 -14.31
CA ALA A 361 -3.43 7.22 -15.13
C ALA A 361 -4.33 8.21 -14.38
N ARG A 362 -4.65 7.92 -13.11
CA ARG A 362 -5.49 8.77 -12.25
C ARG A 362 -4.81 10.09 -11.86
N LEU A 363 -3.48 10.08 -11.75
CA LEU A 363 -2.66 11.28 -11.54
C LEU A 363 -2.49 12.10 -12.82
N GLY A 364 -2.78 11.51 -13.99
CA GLY A 364 -2.63 12.19 -15.28
C GLY A 364 -1.18 12.45 -15.64
N VAL A 365 -0.25 11.57 -15.26
CA VAL A 365 1.18 11.75 -15.55
C VAL A 365 1.38 11.75 -17.08
N PRO A 366 2.09 12.73 -17.67
CA PRO A 366 2.21 12.88 -19.12
C PRO A 366 3.27 11.91 -19.72
N VAL A 367 3.19 10.64 -19.33
CA VAL A 367 4.09 9.55 -19.74
C VAL A 367 3.24 8.39 -20.24
N LYS A 368 3.55 7.87 -21.43
CA LYS A 368 2.92 6.64 -21.91
C LYS A 368 3.43 5.49 -21.04
N VAL A 369 2.51 4.64 -20.57
CA VAL A 369 2.86 3.46 -19.76
C VAL A 369 2.17 2.22 -20.30
N THR A 370 2.93 1.15 -20.51
CA THR A 370 2.38 -0.19 -20.82
C THR A 370 2.85 -1.17 -19.76
N ALA A 371 1.90 -1.76 -19.03
CA ALA A 371 2.16 -2.87 -18.14
C ALA A 371 1.92 -4.20 -18.87
N THR A 372 2.88 -5.13 -18.78
CA THR A 372 2.82 -6.48 -19.33
C THR A 372 3.00 -7.49 -18.18
N VAL A 373 1.93 -8.21 -17.85
CA VAL A 373 1.81 -8.99 -16.62
C VAL A 373 1.60 -10.47 -16.96
N PRO A 374 2.65 -11.30 -16.88
CA PRO A 374 2.52 -12.74 -17.08
C PRO A 374 1.90 -13.40 -15.84
N MET A 375 0.82 -14.15 -16.04
CA MET A 375 0.07 -14.80 -14.97
C MET A 375 0.07 -16.32 -15.13
N ALA A 376 0.44 -17.04 -14.09
CA ALA A 376 0.41 -18.51 -14.05
C ALA A 376 0.16 -19.03 -12.63
N GLU A 377 -0.08 -20.33 -12.52
CA GLU A 377 -0.11 -21.07 -11.25
C GLU A 377 0.89 -22.23 -11.39
N ASN A 378 1.92 -22.27 -10.54
CA ASN A 378 3.00 -23.26 -10.65
C ASN A 378 2.66 -24.49 -9.80
N MET A 379 2.21 -25.56 -10.46
CA MET A 379 1.65 -26.75 -9.82
C MET A 379 2.34 -28.03 -10.33
N PRO A 380 2.61 -29.04 -9.48
CA PRO A 380 2.98 -30.37 -9.94
C PRO A 380 1.78 -31.04 -10.59
N SER A 381 2.00 -31.71 -11.71
CA SER A 381 1.04 -32.60 -12.36
C SER A 381 1.77 -33.51 -13.35
N ASP A 382 1.03 -34.40 -14.00
CA ASP A 382 1.51 -35.22 -15.11
C ASP A 382 1.94 -34.40 -16.34
N ARG A 383 1.52 -33.14 -16.43
CA ARG A 383 1.84 -32.20 -17.51
C ARG A 383 2.86 -31.14 -17.12
N ALA A 384 3.27 -31.06 -15.85
CA ALA A 384 4.17 -30.03 -15.37
C ALA A 384 5.54 -30.06 -16.06
N THR A 385 6.17 -28.90 -16.19
CA THR A 385 7.59 -28.82 -16.58
C THR A 385 8.43 -29.57 -15.56
N ARG A 386 9.47 -30.25 -16.03
CA ARG A 386 10.38 -31.05 -15.20
C ARG A 386 11.78 -30.46 -15.24
N PRO A 387 12.59 -30.67 -14.19
CA PRO A 387 14.03 -30.47 -14.28
C PRO A 387 14.62 -31.24 -15.48
N GLY A 388 15.40 -30.55 -16.32
CA GLY A 388 15.98 -31.03 -17.57
C GLY A 388 15.17 -30.70 -18.83
N ASP A 389 13.94 -30.21 -18.72
CA ASP A 389 13.20 -29.72 -19.89
C ASP A 389 13.83 -28.42 -20.42
N ILE A 390 13.77 -28.21 -21.74
CA ILE A 390 14.21 -26.97 -22.39
C ILE A 390 12.96 -26.20 -22.84
N LEU A 391 12.85 -24.95 -22.41
CA LEU A 391 11.83 -24.02 -22.86
C LEU A 391 12.40 -23.11 -23.94
N ARG A 392 11.61 -22.83 -24.98
CA ARG A 392 11.91 -21.76 -25.95
C ARG A 392 11.05 -20.56 -25.59
N HIS A 393 11.69 -19.48 -25.17
CA HIS A 393 11.03 -18.24 -24.80
C HIS A 393 10.46 -17.51 -26.01
N TYR A 394 9.52 -16.61 -25.76
CA TYR A 394 9.14 -15.59 -26.72
C TYR A 394 10.40 -14.80 -27.12
N GLY A 395 10.58 -14.52 -28.41
CA GLY A 395 11.84 -13.97 -28.96
C GLY A 395 12.93 -15.01 -29.27
N GLY A 396 12.77 -16.27 -28.86
CA GLY A 396 13.51 -17.40 -29.40
C GLY A 396 14.66 -17.96 -28.55
N ILE A 397 15.11 -17.24 -27.50
CA ILE A 397 16.13 -17.72 -26.54
C ILE A 397 15.63 -19.01 -25.86
N THR A 398 16.53 -19.96 -25.66
CA THR A 398 16.23 -21.25 -25.02
C THR A 398 16.80 -21.34 -23.61
N THR A 399 16.00 -21.87 -22.68
CA THR A 399 16.39 -22.06 -21.27
C THR A 399 16.21 -23.51 -20.85
N GLU A 400 17.30 -24.12 -20.36
CA GLU A 400 17.27 -25.38 -19.62
C GLU A 400 16.74 -25.14 -18.20
N VAL A 401 15.64 -25.79 -17.85
CA VAL A 401 15.02 -25.68 -16.53
C VAL A 401 15.64 -26.70 -15.61
N LEU A 402 16.46 -26.29 -14.64
CA LEU A 402 17.05 -27.20 -13.64
C LEU A 402 16.29 -27.21 -12.33
N ASN A 403 15.52 -26.15 -12.05
CA ASN A 403 14.67 -26.06 -10.87
C ASN A 403 13.34 -25.38 -11.24
N THR A 404 12.23 -26.07 -11.05
CA THR A 404 10.90 -25.56 -11.39
C THR A 404 10.35 -24.59 -10.34
N ASP A 405 11.05 -24.42 -9.22
CA ASP A 405 10.83 -23.40 -8.17
C ASP A 405 11.54 -22.07 -8.49
N ALA A 406 12.18 -21.99 -9.65
CA ALA A 406 12.70 -20.77 -10.24
C ALA A 406 11.87 -20.40 -11.47
N GLU A 407 10.56 -20.44 -11.32
CA GLU A 407 9.54 -20.22 -12.34
C GLU A 407 9.33 -18.74 -12.67
N GLY A 408 9.42 -17.85 -11.69
CA GLY A 408 9.15 -16.43 -11.86
C GLY A 408 9.98 -15.81 -12.99
N ARG A 409 11.28 -16.11 -13.03
CA ARG A 409 12.16 -15.60 -14.10
C ARG A 409 11.81 -16.15 -15.48
N LEU A 410 11.23 -17.35 -15.56
CA LEU A 410 10.83 -17.95 -16.84
C LEU A 410 9.61 -17.23 -17.43
N VAL A 411 8.63 -16.87 -16.60
CA VAL A 411 7.45 -16.13 -17.06
C VAL A 411 7.78 -14.66 -17.34
N LEU A 412 8.69 -14.08 -16.56
CA LEU A 412 9.18 -12.71 -16.75
C LEU A 412 9.98 -12.56 -18.05
N ALA A 413 10.82 -13.54 -18.39
CA ALA A 413 11.60 -13.53 -19.63
C ALA A 413 10.73 -13.27 -20.87
N ASP A 414 9.63 -14.02 -21.03
CA ASP A 414 8.72 -13.82 -22.16
C ASP A 414 8.05 -12.43 -22.12
N ALA A 415 7.63 -11.99 -20.93
CA ALA A 415 6.95 -10.70 -20.74
C ALA A 415 7.88 -9.50 -20.99
N ILE A 416 9.15 -9.59 -20.60
CA ILE A 416 10.18 -8.58 -20.84
C ILE A 416 10.39 -8.43 -22.35
N VAL A 417 10.64 -9.53 -23.06
CA VAL A 417 10.83 -9.49 -24.51
C VAL A 417 9.61 -8.85 -25.18
N ARG A 418 8.40 -9.29 -24.82
CA ARG A 418 7.17 -8.72 -25.39
C ARG A 418 7.02 -7.22 -25.05
N ALA A 419 7.35 -6.80 -23.83
CA ALA A 419 7.27 -5.39 -23.47
C ALA A 419 8.28 -4.52 -24.26
N CYS A 420 9.50 -5.03 -24.48
CA CYS A 420 10.55 -4.33 -25.21
C CYS A 420 10.27 -4.20 -26.72
N GLU A 421 9.44 -5.06 -27.32
CA GLU A 421 9.00 -4.89 -28.72
C GLU A 421 8.30 -3.56 -28.98
N ASP A 422 7.66 -2.98 -27.96
CA ASP A 422 7.01 -1.67 -28.06
C ASP A 422 8.02 -0.51 -28.04
N LYS A 423 9.32 -0.80 -27.83
CA LYS A 423 10.46 0.16 -27.75
C LYS A 423 10.32 1.22 -26.65
N PRO A 424 10.21 0.80 -25.37
CA PRO A 424 10.23 1.74 -24.25
C PRO A 424 11.63 2.34 -24.05
N ASP A 425 11.69 3.55 -23.52
CA ASP A 425 12.94 4.16 -23.04
C ASP A 425 13.36 3.54 -21.70
N TYR A 426 12.36 3.22 -20.86
CA TYR A 426 12.57 2.64 -19.54
C TYR A 426 11.75 1.36 -19.34
N LEU A 427 12.36 0.34 -18.75
CA LEU A 427 11.69 -0.88 -18.29
C LEU A 427 11.85 -1.02 -16.77
N ILE A 428 10.73 -1.02 -16.05
CA ILE A 428 10.71 -1.31 -14.61
C ILE A 428 10.04 -2.67 -14.42
N GLU A 429 10.81 -3.65 -13.97
CA GLU A 429 10.32 -4.99 -13.65
C GLU A 429 10.41 -5.25 -12.15
N THR A 430 9.39 -5.92 -11.58
CA THR A 430 9.38 -6.27 -10.16
C THR A 430 8.77 -7.64 -9.89
N ALA A 431 9.38 -8.36 -8.95
CA ALA A 431 8.99 -9.72 -8.64
C ALA A 431 9.37 -10.16 -7.22
N THR A 432 8.57 -11.02 -6.64
CA THR A 432 8.94 -11.87 -5.49
C THR A 432 9.85 -12.99 -5.99
N LEU A 433 11.09 -12.66 -6.35
CA LEU A 433 11.88 -13.52 -7.23
C LEU A 433 12.78 -14.50 -6.50
N THR A 434 13.47 -14.06 -5.45
CA THR A 434 14.50 -14.91 -4.82
C THR A 434 14.45 -14.95 -3.30
N GLY A 435 14.54 -16.16 -2.74
CA GLY A 435 14.85 -16.31 -1.32
C GLY A 435 16.21 -15.71 -0.92
N ALA A 436 17.12 -15.56 -1.88
CA ALA A 436 18.43 -14.95 -1.67
C ALA A 436 18.35 -13.44 -1.35
N GLN A 437 17.36 -12.72 -1.89
CA GLN A 437 17.09 -11.33 -1.50
C GLN A 437 16.83 -11.23 0.00
N MET A 438 15.96 -12.09 0.53
CA MET A 438 15.63 -12.11 1.96
C MET A 438 16.84 -12.43 2.83
N VAL A 439 17.72 -13.34 2.38
CA VAL A 439 18.96 -13.65 3.10
C VAL A 439 19.91 -12.45 3.15
N ALA A 440 19.97 -11.66 2.07
CA ALA A 440 20.89 -10.54 1.94
C ALA A 440 20.38 -9.26 2.63
N LEU A 441 19.10 -8.91 2.44
CA LEU A 441 18.52 -7.61 2.79
C LEU A 441 17.37 -7.71 3.80
N GLY A 442 16.98 -8.93 4.19
CA GLY A 442 15.86 -9.15 5.10
C GLY A 442 14.49 -8.90 4.45
N ASN A 443 13.47 -8.78 5.31
CA ASN A 443 12.05 -8.76 4.90
C ASN A 443 11.49 -7.36 4.61
N ARG A 444 12.32 -6.30 4.60
CA ARG A 444 11.84 -4.91 4.50
C ARG A 444 12.52 -4.08 3.41
N THR A 445 13.64 -4.54 2.87
CA THR A 445 14.47 -3.78 1.92
C THR A 445 14.46 -4.47 0.56
N PRO A 446 13.83 -3.89 -0.48
CA PRO A 446 13.93 -4.38 -1.85
C PRO A 446 15.36 -4.33 -2.38
N GLY A 447 15.73 -5.29 -3.23
CA GLY A 447 16.99 -5.23 -3.99
C GLY A 447 16.74 -4.67 -5.40
N VAL A 448 17.43 -3.59 -5.78
CA VAL A 448 17.31 -3.01 -7.13
C VAL A 448 18.55 -3.35 -7.94
N MET A 449 18.37 -3.95 -9.12
CA MET A 449 19.46 -4.30 -10.06
C MET A 449 19.11 -3.75 -11.44
N GLY A 450 20.10 -3.58 -12.33
CA GLY A 450 19.88 -3.09 -13.69
C GLY A 450 20.91 -2.05 -14.13
N SER A 451 20.51 -1.17 -15.06
CA SER A 451 21.32 -0.04 -15.54
C SER A 451 21.78 0.82 -14.38
N ILE A 452 23.08 1.12 -14.28
CA ILE A 452 23.69 1.68 -13.05
C ILE A 452 22.99 2.97 -12.59
N ASP A 453 22.85 3.94 -13.50
CA ASP A 453 22.29 5.25 -13.17
C ASP A 453 20.79 5.16 -12.85
N PHE A 454 20.04 4.36 -13.62
CA PHE A 454 18.61 4.18 -13.39
C PHE A 454 18.32 3.38 -12.11
N ARG A 455 19.10 2.34 -11.83
CA ARG A 455 19.07 1.55 -10.59
C ARG A 455 19.27 2.45 -9.37
N ASP A 456 20.30 3.27 -9.39
CA ASP A 456 20.64 4.13 -8.26
C ASP A 456 19.55 5.20 -8.06
N ARG A 457 19.02 5.77 -9.15
CA ARG A 457 17.87 6.69 -9.11
C ARG A 457 16.64 6.04 -8.47
N VAL A 458 16.28 4.83 -8.89
CA VAL A 458 15.11 4.10 -8.35
C VAL A 458 15.30 3.72 -6.88
N ALA A 459 16.51 3.30 -6.50
CA ALA A 459 16.80 2.98 -5.10
C ALA A 459 16.70 4.22 -4.20
N MET A 460 17.23 5.38 -4.64
CA MET A 460 17.08 6.64 -3.91
C MET A 460 15.60 7.06 -3.78
N ILE A 461 14.84 7.00 -4.87
CA ILE A 461 13.39 7.28 -4.85
C ILE A 461 12.68 6.37 -3.85
N SER A 462 13.03 5.08 -3.83
CA SER A 462 12.44 4.12 -2.89
C SER A 462 12.70 4.49 -1.42
N GLN A 463 13.90 4.98 -1.10
CA GLN A 463 14.25 5.46 0.23
C GLN A 463 13.44 6.71 0.61
N GLU A 464 13.32 7.68 -0.30
CA GLU A 464 12.56 8.92 -0.08
C GLU A 464 11.07 8.66 0.18
N VAL A 465 10.46 7.69 -0.54
CA VAL A 465 9.04 7.33 -0.36
C VAL A 465 8.79 6.33 0.77
N GLY A 466 9.84 5.88 1.48
CA GLY A 466 9.73 4.99 2.63
C GLY A 466 9.60 3.51 2.30
N GLU A 467 9.89 3.09 1.08
CA GLU A 467 9.97 1.66 0.70
C GLU A 467 11.41 1.10 0.81
N ASN A 468 12.40 1.98 0.98
CA ASN A 468 13.75 1.69 1.47
C ASN A 468 14.53 0.64 0.66
N ALA A 469 14.47 0.68 -0.68
CA ALA A 469 15.25 -0.21 -1.52
C ALA A 469 16.77 0.09 -1.46
N TRP A 470 17.55 -0.92 -1.84
CA TRP A 470 19.01 -0.85 -1.89
C TRP A 470 19.54 -1.25 -3.28
N PRO A 471 20.50 -0.51 -3.86
CA PRO A 471 21.10 -0.88 -5.14
C PRO A 471 22.03 -2.08 -4.99
N MET A 472 21.88 -3.06 -5.87
CA MET A 472 22.61 -4.31 -5.91
C MET A 472 23.41 -4.44 -7.23
N PRO A 473 24.58 -5.10 -7.21
CA PRO A 473 25.38 -5.28 -8.41
C PRO A 473 24.87 -6.43 -9.30
N LEU A 474 25.19 -6.35 -10.59
CA LEU A 474 25.14 -7.44 -11.57
C LEU A 474 26.57 -7.73 -12.08
N PRO A 475 27.38 -8.49 -11.32
CA PRO A 475 28.75 -8.80 -11.73
C PRO A 475 28.79 -9.69 -12.98
N ALA A 476 29.61 -9.33 -13.96
CA ALA A 476 29.68 -10.03 -15.25
C ALA A 476 30.14 -11.50 -15.13
N GLU A 477 30.91 -11.84 -14.09
CA GLU A 477 31.34 -13.22 -13.83
C GLU A 477 30.18 -14.17 -13.48
N LEU A 478 28.98 -13.64 -13.14
CA LEU A 478 27.81 -14.46 -12.85
C LEU A 478 27.15 -15.03 -14.12
N ASP A 479 27.44 -14.49 -15.31
CA ASP A 479 26.93 -15.03 -16.59
C ASP A 479 27.44 -16.45 -16.84
N ASP A 480 28.68 -16.74 -16.43
CA ASP A 480 29.23 -18.10 -16.48
C ASP A 480 28.40 -19.09 -15.66
N ALA A 481 27.72 -18.61 -14.61
CA ALA A 481 26.85 -19.42 -13.79
C ALA A 481 25.51 -19.75 -14.48
N LEU A 482 25.19 -19.14 -15.61
CA LEU A 482 23.97 -19.36 -16.39
C LEU A 482 24.20 -20.15 -17.69
N LYS A 483 25.44 -20.54 -17.99
CA LYS A 483 25.76 -21.38 -19.16
C LYS A 483 25.10 -22.77 -19.05
N SER A 484 24.51 -23.21 -20.16
CA SER A 484 24.00 -24.57 -20.36
C SER A 484 24.77 -25.25 -21.50
N ASP A 485 24.89 -26.58 -21.43
CA ASP A 485 25.49 -27.40 -22.49
C ASP A 485 24.48 -27.72 -23.62
N VAL A 486 23.18 -27.48 -23.37
CA VAL A 486 22.07 -27.94 -24.23
C VAL A 486 21.07 -26.85 -24.61
N ALA A 487 21.16 -25.66 -24.02
CA ALA A 487 20.33 -24.48 -24.29
C ALA A 487 21.19 -23.20 -24.23
N ASP A 488 20.61 -22.06 -24.60
CA ASP A 488 21.33 -20.77 -24.53
C ASP A 488 21.63 -20.39 -23.07
N LEU A 489 20.70 -20.66 -22.16
CA LEU A 489 20.80 -20.40 -20.72
C LEU A 489 20.32 -21.61 -19.91
N ARG A 490 20.71 -21.67 -18.63
CA ARG A 490 20.00 -22.44 -17.59
C ARG A 490 19.32 -21.50 -16.60
N ASN A 491 18.18 -21.90 -16.05
CA ASN A 491 17.38 -21.00 -15.22
C ASN A 491 17.96 -20.75 -13.81
N ILE A 492 18.93 -21.52 -13.35
CA ILE A 492 19.60 -21.32 -12.05
C ILE A 492 21.11 -21.53 -12.13
N SER A 493 21.83 -20.98 -11.16
CA SER A 493 23.19 -21.44 -10.84
C SER A 493 23.13 -22.77 -10.10
N THR A 494 24.13 -23.63 -10.29
CA THR A 494 24.30 -24.88 -9.52
C THR A 494 24.80 -24.64 -8.10
N THR A 495 25.13 -23.39 -7.75
CA THR A 495 25.52 -22.99 -6.39
C THR A 495 24.54 -21.98 -5.82
N ARG A 496 24.44 -21.92 -4.49
CA ARG A 496 23.54 -20.97 -3.79
C ARG A 496 24.08 -19.54 -3.71
N TRP A 497 25.34 -19.31 -4.07
CA TRP A 497 26.03 -18.04 -3.83
C TRP A 497 25.61 -17.00 -4.88
N GLY A 498 25.34 -15.78 -4.43
CA GLY A 498 24.91 -14.69 -5.31
C GLY A 498 23.53 -14.89 -5.94
N GLY A 499 22.67 -15.74 -5.36
CA GLY A 499 21.42 -16.17 -6.01
C GLY A 499 20.48 -15.05 -6.49
N MET A 500 20.44 -13.91 -5.78
CA MET A 500 19.70 -12.72 -6.20
C MET A 500 20.30 -12.10 -7.46
N SER A 501 21.60 -11.80 -7.46
CA SER A 501 22.30 -11.26 -8.64
C SER A 501 22.30 -12.22 -9.83
N VAL A 502 22.40 -13.54 -9.61
CA VAL A 502 22.25 -14.54 -10.69
C VAL A 502 20.87 -14.48 -11.34
N ALA A 503 19.81 -14.26 -10.55
CA ALA A 503 18.46 -14.08 -11.11
C ALA A 503 18.36 -12.77 -11.91
N GLY A 504 18.98 -11.69 -11.43
CA GLY A 504 19.09 -10.44 -12.18
C GLY A 504 19.85 -10.60 -13.50
N CYS A 505 21.01 -11.26 -13.51
CA CYS A 505 21.76 -11.56 -14.73
C CYS A 505 20.93 -12.41 -15.71
N TYR A 506 20.15 -13.38 -15.22
CA TYR A 506 19.26 -14.16 -16.08
C TYR A 506 18.26 -13.25 -16.81
N LEU A 507 17.65 -12.30 -16.09
CA LEU A 507 16.67 -11.38 -16.68
C LEU A 507 17.30 -10.40 -17.66
N SER A 508 18.54 -9.94 -17.43
CA SER A 508 19.21 -8.99 -18.34
C SER A 508 19.45 -9.55 -19.74
N HIS A 509 19.55 -10.88 -19.91
CA HIS A 509 19.65 -11.50 -21.25
C HIS A 509 18.41 -11.29 -22.13
N PHE A 510 17.28 -10.88 -21.55
CA PHE A 510 16.03 -10.65 -22.27
C PHE A 510 15.76 -9.16 -22.53
N VAL A 511 16.63 -8.27 -22.03
CA VAL A 511 16.50 -6.83 -22.15
C VAL A 511 17.46 -6.32 -23.25
N PRO A 512 16.98 -5.52 -24.22
CA PRO A 512 17.87 -4.87 -25.19
C PRO A 512 18.81 -3.84 -24.56
N ASP A 513 20.02 -3.69 -25.10
CA ASP A 513 21.06 -2.79 -24.58
C ASP A 513 20.66 -1.30 -24.58
N ASP A 514 19.68 -0.89 -25.41
CA ASP A 514 19.22 0.49 -25.56
C ASP A 514 18.07 0.88 -24.62
N VAL A 515 17.64 -0.03 -23.74
CA VAL A 515 16.56 0.20 -22.77
C VAL A 515 17.13 0.39 -21.37
N GLU A 516 16.81 1.52 -20.71
CA GLU A 516 17.14 1.72 -19.30
C GLU A 516 16.29 0.80 -18.43
N TRP A 517 16.91 -0.18 -17.78
CA TRP A 517 16.18 -1.24 -17.08
C TRP A 517 16.49 -1.32 -15.61
N VAL A 518 15.47 -1.62 -14.81
CA VAL A 518 15.62 -2.08 -13.44
C VAL A 518 14.77 -3.32 -13.15
N HIS A 519 15.34 -4.24 -12.37
CA HIS A 519 14.64 -5.28 -11.65
C HIS A 519 14.59 -4.93 -10.16
N ILE A 520 13.39 -4.98 -9.56
CA ILE A 520 13.15 -4.76 -8.14
C ILE A 520 12.72 -6.09 -7.50
N ASP A 521 13.66 -6.78 -6.83
CA ASP A 521 13.38 -8.00 -6.07
C ASP A 521 12.69 -7.65 -4.74
N ILE A 522 11.44 -8.06 -4.60
CA ILE A 522 10.57 -7.78 -3.45
C ILE A 522 10.17 -9.05 -2.70
N ALA A 523 10.92 -10.15 -2.84
CA ALA A 523 10.58 -11.44 -2.22
C ALA A 523 10.22 -11.34 -0.72
N GLY A 524 11.01 -10.63 0.07
CA GLY A 524 10.69 -10.32 1.46
C GLY A 524 9.71 -9.15 1.63
N PRO A 525 10.01 -7.96 1.07
CA PRO A 525 9.22 -6.74 1.30
C PRO A 525 7.76 -6.79 0.88
N ALA A 526 7.36 -7.65 -0.05
CA ALA A 526 5.98 -7.72 -0.55
C ALA A 526 4.96 -8.27 0.48
N TYR A 527 5.43 -9.06 1.46
CA TYR A 527 4.55 -9.77 2.40
C TYR A 527 5.09 -9.79 3.84
N ASN A 528 4.39 -9.13 4.76
CA ASN A 528 4.76 -9.06 6.16
C ASN A 528 4.16 -10.22 6.99
N THR A 529 4.99 -11.22 7.29
CA THR A 529 4.62 -12.35 8.17
C THR A 529 4.78 -12.02 9.67
N SER A 530 5.35 -10.87 10.01
CA SER A 530 5.61 -10.42 11.39
C SER A 530 4.48 -9.52 11.94
N ALA A 531 4.70 -8.88 13.09
CA ALA A 531 3.79 -7.86 13.59
C ALA A 531 3.74 -6.63 12.65
N PRO A 532 2.60 -5.90 12.61
CA PRO A 532 2.54 -4.61 11.95
C PRO A 532 3.57 -3.63 12.51
N HIS A 533 4.02 -2.68 11.69
CA HIS A 533 4.94 -1.61 12.07
C HIS A 533 4.66 -0.36 11.21
N GLY A 534 4.95 0.85 11.68
CA GLY A 534 4.77 2.08 10.89
C GLY A 534 3.34 2.22 10.36
N TYR A 535 3.16 2.15 9.04
CA TYR A 535 1.86 2.01 8.33
C TYR A 535 1.74 0.67 7.56
N THR A 536 2.67 -0.26 7.78
CA THR A 536 2.71 -1.58 7.16
C THR A 536 1.88 -2.58 7.97
N PRO A 537 0.83 -3.19 7.38
CA PRO A 537 0.00 -4.19 8.05
C PRO A 537 0.70 -5.55 8.09
N LYS A 538 0.03 -6.58 8.64
CA LYS A 538 0.39 -7.98 8.33
C LYS A 538 -0.03 -8.31 6.89
N ARG A 539 0.56 -9.35 6.32
CA ARG A 539 0.31 -9.85 4.95
C ARG A 539 0.76 -8.83 3.89
N GLY A 540 0.01 -8.64 2.80
CA GLY A 540 0.42 -7.77 1.69
C GLY A 540 0.80 -6.36 2.15
N THR A 541 1.96 -5.87 1.69
CA THR A 541 2.51 -4.55 2.06
C THR A 541 2.21 -3.48 1.01
N GLY A 542 2.09 -3.88 -0.27
CA GLY A 542 1.94 -3.01 -1.44
C GLY A 542 3.26 -2.45 -1.98
N VAL A 543 4.41 -2.89 -1.47
CA VAL A 543 5.72 -2.54 -2.04
C VAL A 543 5.87 -3.21 -3.42
N PRO A 544 6.36 -2.53 -4.49
CA PRO A 544 6.92 -1.18 -4.51
C PRO A 544 6.04 -0.13 -5.22
N VAL A 545 4.73 -0.10 -4.97
CA VAL A 545 3.79 0.80 -5.67
C VAL A 545 4.24 2.27 -5.59
N ARG A 546 4.63 2.76 -4.41
CA ARG A 546 5.00 4.17 -4.26
C ARG A 546 6.30 4.49 -4.99
N THR A 547 7.27 3.57 -4.98
CA THR A 547 8.53 3.71 -5.73
C THR A 547 8.25 3.80 -7.23
N ILE A 548 7.41 2.93 -7.78
CA ILE A 548 7.10 2.91 -9.22
C ILE A 548 6.38 4.20 -9.62
N VAL A 549 5.36 4.61 -8.86
CA VAL A 549 4.58 5.82 -9.16
C VAL A 549 5.47 7.08 -9.15
N GLU A 550 6.26 7.28 -8.09
CA GLU A 550 7.17 8.43 -7.99
C GLU A 550 8.25 8.40 -9.08
N THR A 551 8.75 7.21 -9.46
CA THR A 551 9.71 7.06 -10.55
C THR A 551 9.12 7.56 -11.88
N ILE A 552 7.89 7.14 -12.21
CA ILE A 552 7.22 7.55 -13.45
C ILE A 552 6.88 9.05 -13.44
N GLU A 553 6.43 9.60 -12.30
CA GLU A 553 6.21 11.05 -12.16
C GLU A 553 7.50 11.86 -12.33
N ARG A 554 8.64 11.36 -11.85
CA ARG A 554 9.94 12.01 -12.07
C ARG A 554 10.36 11.91 -13.53
N ILE A 555 10.23 10.74 -14.17
CA ILE A 555 10.49 10.59 -15.62
C ILE A 555 9.65 11.60 -16.43
N GLY A 556 8.37 11.79 -16.08
CA GLY A 556 7.49 12.74 -16.77
C GLY A 556 7.83 14.22 -16.57
N ARG A 557 8.59 14.56 -15.52
CA ARG A 557 9.03 15.95 -15.22
C ARG A 557 10.38 16.30 -15.89
N GLY A 558 11.12 15.31 -16.37
CA GLY A 558 12.52 15.43 -16.79
C GLY A 558 13.49 15.25 -15.62
#